data_AF-A0A4D7JY05-F1
#
_entry.id   AF-A0A4D7JY05-F1
#
_cell.length_a   1.000
_cell.length_b   1.000
_cell.length_c   1.000
_cell.angle_alpha   90.00
_cell.angle_beta   90.00
_cell.angle_gamma   90.00
#
_symmetry.space_group_name_H-M   'P 1'
#
loop_
_entity.id
_entity.type
_entity.pdbx_description
1 polymer ?
#
loop_
_entity_poly.entity_id
_entity_poly.type
_entity_poly.pdbx_seq_one_letter_code
_entity_poly.pdbx_strand_id
1 'polypeptide(L)'
;MKQLLISIIIIITLTGCSYNTDFYIFNNSEQPLHVEYQTKEHSNSEPFVTDPRIVEFDKDMNIIEIKKAYDFTFESETKIISCKLSSGQALWIGRDLNFTLTNEDEAKILKDNIRYLKLQTDNELINATEENILDLFKTFDIQTVGIEIK
;
A
#
# COMPACT_ATOMS: atom_id res chain seq x y z
N MET A 1 -46.48 9.50 11.55
CA MET A 1 -45.43 8.80 12.35
C MET A 1 -44.79 7.63 11.62
N LYS A 2 -45.54 6.69 11.01
CA LYS A 2 -44.95 5.57 10.25
C LYS A 2 -44.07 5.98 9.05
N GLN A 3 -44.47 7.00 8.28
CA GLN A 3 -43.67 7.48 7.14
C GLN A 3 -42.35 8.17 7.55
N LEU A 4 -42.34 8.90 8.68
CA LEU A 4 -41.14 9.58 9.20
C LEU A 4 -40.06 8.58 9.65
N LEU A 5 -40.49 7.46 10.24
CA LEU A 5 -39.60 6.36 10.66
C LEU A 5 -38.96 5.65 9.46
N ILE A 6 -39.72 5.45 8.37
CA ILE A 6 -39.20 4.84 7.14
C ILE A 6 -38.16 5.75 6.46
N SER A 7 -38.40 7.06 6.43
CA SER A 7 -37.45 8.03 5.88
C SER A 7 -36.15 8.11 6.69
N ILE A 8 -36.22 8.02 8.02
CA ILE A 8 -35.02 7.99 8.87
C ILE A 8 -34.21 6.70 8.67
N ILE A 9 -34.88 5.54 8.53
CA ILE A 9 -34.21 4.26 8.26
C ILE A 9 -33.47 4.29 6.90
N ILE A 10 -34.06 4.88 5.86
CA ILE A 10 -33.43 4.97 4.53
C ILE A 10 -32.19 5.88 4.57
N ILE A 11 -32.24 7.00 5.31
CA ILE A 11 -31.10 7.92 5.44
C ILE A 11 -29.94 7.28 6.23
N ILE A 12 -30.23 6.44 7.22
CA ILE A 12 -29.21 5.72 8.00
C ILE A 12 -28.54 4.60 7.18
N THR A 13 -29.22 4.03 6.17
CA THR A 13 -28.62 2.99 5.29
C THR A 13 -27.73 3.53 4.17
N LEU A 14 -27.62 4.85 3.99
CA LEU A 14 -26.98 5.48 2.83
C LEU A 14 -25.54 5.97 3.06
N THR A 15 -24.94 5.75 4.23
CA THR A 15 -23.61 6.31 4.56
C THR A 15 -22.44 5.31 4.47
N GLY A 16 -22.68 4.08 4.03
CA GLY A 16 -21.61 3.12 3.77
C GLY A 16 -21.16 3.16 2.31
N CYS A 17 -20.61 4.27 1.83
CA CYS A 17 -19.91 4.26 0.54
C CYS A 17 -18.65 3.41 0.71
N SER A 18 -18.64 2.22 0.12
CA SER A 18 -17.43 1.40 0.07
C SER A 18 -16.34 2.14 -0.69
N TYR A 19 -15.11 2.13 -0.19
CA TYR A 19 -13.94 2.70 -0.84
C TYR A 19 -12.83 1.67 -0.95
N ASN A 20 -11.96 1.85 -1.96
CA ASN A 20 -10.72 1.09 -2.06
C ASN A 20 -9.60 1.91 -1.47
N THR A 21 -8.77 1.28 -0.65
CA THR A 21 -7.52 1.84 -0.16
C THR A 21 -6.37 1.16 -0.88
N ASP A 22 -5.59 1.92 -1.62
CA ASP A 22 -4.38 1.47 -2.30
C ASP A 22 -3.16 1.65 -1.37
N PHE A 23 -2.21 0.71 -1.50
CA PHE A 23 -1.00 0.66 -0.69
C PHE A 23 0.22 0.97 -1.53
N TYR A 24 1.09 1.85 -1.02
CA TYR A 24 2.26 2.31 -1.75
C TYR A 24 3.54 2.35 -0.91
N ILE A 25 4.68 2.22 -1.58
CA ILE A 25 6.00 2.56 -1.07
C ILE A 25 6.51 3.74 -1.90
N PHE A 26 6.54 4.94 -1.31
CA PHE A 26 6.92 6.19 -1.98
C PHE A 26 8.42 6.46 -1.82
N ASN A 27 9.10 6.72 -2.94
CA ASN A 27 10.42 7.31 -2.92
C ASN A 27 10.33 8.84 -3.07
N ASN A 28 10.17 9.53 -1.95
CA ASN A 28 10.20 10.99 -1.86
C ASN A 28 11.61 11.53 -1.57
N SER A 29 12.63 10.66 -1.64
CA SER A 29 14.02 11.07 -1.51
C SER A 29 14.59 11.53 -2.85
N GLU A 30 15.70 12.25 -2.81
CA GLU A 30 16.48 12.61 -4.01
C GLU A 30 17.31 11.43 -4.55
N GLN A 31 17.36 10.31 -3.82
CA GLN A 31 18.16 9.14 -4.16
C GLN A 31 17.30 8.03 -4.76
N PRO A 32 17.87 7.16 -5.61
CA PRO A 32 17.15 5.96 -6.02
C PRO A 32 16.90 5.03 -4.82
N LEU A 33 15.69 4.48 -4.74
CA LEU A 33 15.30 3.53 -3.71
C LEU A 33 15.24 2.12 -4.32
N HIS A 34 16.01 1.21 -3.74
CA HIS A 34 15.87 -0.22 -3.99
C HIS A 34 14.83 -0.80 -3.03
N VAL A 35 13.78 -1.39 -3.61
CA VAL A 35 12.69 -2.04 -2.87
C VAL A 35 12.76 -3.53 -3.12
N GLU A 36 12.74 -4.32 -2.05
CA GLU A 36 12.64 -5.77 -2.12
C GLU A 36 11.67 -6.27 -1.04
N TYR A 37 10.69 -7.10 -1.39
CA TYR A 37 9.82 -7.74 -0.41
C TYR A 37 9.49 -9.17 -0.78
N GLN A 38 9.19 -9.97 0.23
CA GLN A 38 8.71 -11.32 0.08
C GLN A 38 7.35 -11.46 0.72
N THR A 39 6.39 -11.96 -0.06
CA THR A 39 5.04 -12.23 0.42
C THR A 39 4.91 -13.62 1.05
N LYS A 40 4.01 -13.77 2.04
CA LYS A 40 3.68 -15.06 2.66
C LYS A 40 2.85 -15.92 1.70
N GLU A 41 1.75 -15.35 1.19
CA GLU A 41 0.78 -16.03 0.34
C GLU A 41 0.54 -15.27 -0.98
N HIS A 42 0.06 -15.98 -2.00
CA HIS A 42 -0.35 -15.31 -3.24
C HIS A 42 -1.75 -14.72 -3.04
N SER A 43 -1.82 -13.40 -2.91
CA SER A 43 -3.07 -12.64 -2.99
C SER A 43 -2.89 -11.46 -3.94
N ASN A 44 -3.89 -11.24 -4.81
CA ASN A 44 -3.97 -10.06 -5.68
C ASN A 44 -4.95 -9.02 -5.12
N SER A 45 -5.60 -9.31 -3.99
CA SER A 45 -6.65 -8.50 -3.38
C SER A 45 -6.28 -7.97 -2.00
N GLU A 46 -5.01 -8.12 -1.61
CA GLU A 46 -4.48 -7.68 -0.32
C GLU A 46 -3.09 -7.04 -0.54
N PRO A 47 -2.55 -6.29 0.43
CA PRO A 47 -1.21 -5.71 0.33
C PRO A 47 -0.11 -6.77 0.15
N PHE A 48 1.01 -6.37 -0.45
CA PHE A 48 2.15 -7.20 -0.84
C PHE A 48 1.82 -8.23 -1.93
N VAL A 49 1.19 -7.75 -3.01
CA VAL A 49 0.87 -8.52 -4.22
C VAL A 49 2.13 -9.00 -4.95
N THR A 50 1.99 -9.98 -5.84
CA THR A 50 3.10 -10.46 -6.68
C THR A 50 3.18 -9.78 -8.05
N ASP A 51 2.22 -8.95 -8.39
CA ASP A 51 2.12 -8.16 -9.62
C ASP A 51 2.05 -6.64 -9.32
N PRO A 52 3.07 -6.07 -8.65
CA PRO A 52 3.06 -4.66 -8.27
C PRO A 52 3.16 -3.75 -9.50
N ARG A 53 2.93 -2.45 -9.28
CA ARG A 53 3.02 -1.43 -10.33
C ARG A 53 3.83 -0.23 -9.87
N ILE A 54 4.78 0.19 -10.70
CA ILE A 54 5.49 1.45 -10.50
C ILE A 54 4.63 2.59 -11.05
N VAL A 55 4.46 3.63 -10.25
CA VAL A 55 3.73 4.86 -10.62
C VAL A 55 4.59 6.08 -10.30
N GLU A 56 4.22 7.23 -10.86
CA GLU A 56 4.76 8.52 -10.41
C GLU A 56 3.77 9.18 -9.44
N PHE A 57 4.24 10.16 -8.67
CA PHE A 57 3.38 10.96 -7.81
C PHE A 57 3.79 12.44 -7.83
N ASP A 58 2.84 13.34 -7.58
CA ASP A 58 3.13 14.77 -7.43
C ASP A 58 3.62 15.12 -6.02
N LYS A 59 3.99 16.38 -5.79
CA LYS A 59 4.43 16.88 -4.48
C LYS A 59 3.42 16.68 -3.34
N ASP A 60 2.15 16.47 -3.66
CA ASP A 60 1.04 16.28 -2.73
C ASP A 60 0.71 14.78 -2.59
N MET A 61 1.58 13.89 -3.10
CA MET A 61 1.47 12.43 -3.10
C MET A 61 0.32 11.86 -3.95
N ASN A 62 -0.24 12.66 -4.87
CA ASN A 62 -1.26 12.16 -5.79
C ASN A 62 -0.60 11.34 -6.91
N ILE A 63 -1.20 10.19 -7.23
CA ILE A 63 -0.67 9.25 -8.23
C ILE A 63 -0.85 9.78 -9.66
N ILE A 64 0.20 9.67 -10.46
CA ILE A 64 0.27 10.00 -11.89
C ILE A 64 0.61 8.71 -12.66
N GLU A 65 -0.18 8.37 -13.67
CA GLU A 65 0.00 7.15 -14.46
C GLU A 65 1.19 7.26 -15.44
N ILE A 66 2.00 6.20 -15.58
CA ILE A 66 3.22 6.20 -16.41
C ILE A 66 3.34 5.00 -17.35
N LYS A 67 4.22 5.14 -18.35
CA LYS A 67 4.49 4.11 -19.39
C LYS A 67 5.27 2.88 -18.91
N LYS A 68 6.00 2.95 -17.80
CA LYS A 68 6.88 1.88 -17.30
C LYS A 68 6.35 1.19 -16.03
N ALA A 69 5.04 1.00 -15.95
CA ALA A 69 4.41 0.51 -14.72
C ALA A 69 4.86 -0.89 -14.26
N TYR A 70 5.54 -1.68 -15.10
CA TYR A 70 5.85 -3.09 -14.83
C TYR A 70 7.36 -3.40 -14.82
N ASP A 71 8.21 -2.42 -14.49
CA ASP A 71 9.68 -2.60 -14.42
C ASP A 71 10.11 -3.17 -13.04
N PHE A 72 9.69 -4.40 -12.75
CA PHE A 72 10.04 -5.16 -11.54
C PHE A 72 10.50 -6.58 -11.90
N THR A 73 11.26 -7.20 -10.99
CA THR A 73 11.61 -8.62 -11.05
C THR A 73 10.78 -9.40 -10.03
N PHE A 74 10.25 -10.55 -10.45
CA PHE A 74 9.56 -11.49 -9.57
C PHE A 74 10.22 -12.86 -9.65
N GLU A 75 10.75 -13.34 -8.52
CA GLU A 75 11.31 -14.68 -8.36
C GLU A 75 10.22 -15.62 -7.84
N SER A 76 9.70 -16.50 -8.70
CA SER A 76 8.53 -17.33 -8.36
C SER A 76 8.79 -18.39 -7.28
N GLU A 77 10.01 -18.90 -7.17
CA GLU A 77 10.37 -19.93 -6.17
C GLU A 77 10.39 -19.36 -4.75
N THR A 78 10.93 -18.15 -4.62
CA THR A 78 11.09 -17.45 -3.34
C THR A 78 9.95 -16.49 -3.04
N LYS A 79 9.11 -16.18 -4.04
CA LYS A 79 8.10 -15.11 -4.00
C LYS A 79 8.68 -13.74 -3.66
N ILE A 80 9.90 -13.47 -4.12
CA ILE A 80 10.58 -12.19 -3.91
C ILE A 80 10.26 -11.27 -5.08
N ILE A 81 9.85 -10.06 -4.75
CA ILE A 81 9.68 -8.94 -5.66
C ILE A 81 10.85 -7.99 -5.42
N SER A 82 11.48 -7.51 -6.49
CA SER A 82 12.46 -6.44 -6.41
C SER A 82 12.31 -5.42 -7.52
N CYS A 83 12.55 -4.15 -7.20
CA CYS A 83 12.59 -3.07 -8.19
C CYS A 83 13.44 -1.89 -7.72
N LYS A 84 13.67 -0.94 -8.63
CA LYS A 84 14.33 0.33 -8.34
C LYS A 84 13.36 1.48 -8.64
N LEU A 85 13.09 2.30 -7.65
CA LEU A 85 12.29 3.51 -7.78
C LEU A 85 13.20 4.72 -7.91
N SER A 86 12.96 5.55 -8.92
CA SER A 86 13.57 6.88 -9.02
C SER A 86 12.89 7.84 -8.04
N SER A 87 13.49 9.01 -7.80
CA SER A 87 12.82 10.08 -7.06
C SER A 87 11.48 10.42 -7.70
N GLY A 88 10.43 10.58 -6.89
CA GLY A 88 9.07 10.85 -7.37
C GLY A 88 8.32 9.62 -7.90
N GLN A 89 8.88 8.41 -7.71
CA GLN A 89 8.20 7.16 -8.05
C GLN A 89 7.76 6.38 -6.81
N ALA A 90 6.62 5.71 -6.92
CA ALA A 90 6.11 4.83 -5.89
C ALA A 90 5.86 3.42 -6.44
N LEU A 91 5.99 2.42 -5.57
CA LEU A 91 5.55 1.05 -5.85
C LEU A 91 4.17 0.83 -5.26
N TRP A 92 3.16 0.64 -6.10
CA TRP A 92 1.87 0.10 -5.68
C TRP A 92 2.05 -1.38 -5.32
N ILE A 93 1.69 -1.72 -4.09
CA ILE A 93 1.87 -3.06 -3.53
C ILE A 93 0.55 -3.77 -3.23
N GLY A 94 -0.59 -3.20 -3.61
CA GLY A 94 -1.89 -3.86 -3.45
C GLY A 94 -2.98 -2.90 -3.02
N ARG A 95 -4.13 -3.46 -2.69
CA ARG A 95 -5.30 -2.73 -2.20
C ARG A 95 -6.13 -3.57 -1.26
N ASP A 96 -6.99 -2.90 -0.51
CA ASP A 96 -7.99 -3.54 0.33
C ASP A 96 -9.26 -2.67 0.40
N LEU A 97 -10.40 -3.29 0.71
CA LEU A 97 -11.70 -2.63 0.72
C LEU A 97 -12.01 -2.08 2.11
N ASN A 98 -12.27 -0.77 2.19
CA ASN A 98 -12.60 -0.06 3.43
C ASN A 98 -11.50 -0.10 4.51
N PHE A 99 -10.25 -0.28 4.12
CA PHE A 99 -9.14 -0.38 5.06
C PHE A 99 -8.88 0.94 5.79
N THR A 100 -8.61 0.85 7.09
CA THR A 100 -8.00 1.88 7.92
C THR A 100 -6.89 1.30 8.78
N LEU A 101 -5.76 2.01 8.83
CA LEU A 101 -4.61 1.62 9.64
C LEU A 101 -4.91 1.68 11.15
N THR A 102 -5.95 2.41 11.56
CA THR A 102 -6.34 2.54 12.98
C THR A 102 -7.15 1.38 13.52
N ASN A 103 -7.69 0.52 12.65
CA ASN A 103 -8.37 -0.71 13.07
C ASN A 103 -7.34 -1.83 13.19
N GLU A 104 -7.15 -2.36 14.40
CA GLU A 104 -6.12 -3.37 14.67
C GLU A 104 -6.32 -4.65 13.85
N ASP A 105 -7.57 -5.08 13.64
CA ASP A 105 -7.89 -6.28 12.87
C ASP A 105 -7.58 -6.08 11.38
N GLU A 106 -7.87 -4.90 10.84
CA GLU A 106 -7.54 -4.55 9.45
C GLU A 106 -6.03 -4.37 9.30
N ALA A 107 -5.38 -3.60 10.16
CA ALA A 107 -3.92 -3.40 10.12
C ALA A 107 -3.16 -4.72 10.14
N LYS A 108 -3.70 -5.76 10.80
CA LYS A 108 -3.11 -7.10 10.83
C LYS A 108 -2.87 -7.69 9.44
N ILE A 109 -3.65 -7.35 8.41
CA ILE A 109 -3.43 -7.85 7.04
C ILE A 109 -2.02 -7.51 6.52
N LEU A 110 -1.44 -6.37 6.94
CA LEU A 110 -0.09 -5.97 6.55
C LEU A 110 0.95 -6.93 7.15
N LYS A 111 0.73 -7.40 8.37
CA LYS A 111 1.59 -8.37 9.07
C LYS A 111 1.42 -9.78 8.51
N ASP A 112 0.18 -10.15 8.21
CA ASP A 112 -0.19 -11.49 7.78
C ASP A 112 0.24 -11.79 6.34
N ASN A 113 0.47 -10.75 5.52
CA ASN A 113 0.88 -10.92 4.11
C ASN A 113 2.37 -10.80 3.85
N ILE A 114 3.18 -10.27 4.77
CA ILE A 114 4.61 -10.07 4.54
C ILE A 114 5.50 -11.05 5.30
N ARG A 115 6.56 -11.54 4.65
CA ARG A 115 7.69 -12.21 5.31
C ARG A 115 8.79 -11.23 5.67
N TYR A 116 9.23 -10.45 4.68
CA TYR A 116 10.16 -9.35 4.90
C TYR A 116 9.96 -8.23 3.87
N LEU A 117 10.41 -7.04 4.25
CA LEU A 117 10.61 -5.85 3.42
C LEU A 117 12.04 -5.34 3.64
N LYS A 118 12.70 -4.99 2.56
CA LYS A 118 13.97 -4.28 2.56
C LYS A 118 13.85 -3.04 1.69
N LEU A 119 14.15 -1.89 2.27
CA LEU A 119 14.19 -0.59 1.60
C LEU A 119 15.61 -0.04 1.74
N GLN A 120 16.26 0.24 0.61
CA GLN A 120 17.66 0.64 0.61
C GLN A 120 17.91 1.83 -0.33
N THR A 121 18.46 2.90 0.23
CA THR A 121 19.09 4.00 -0.49
C THR A 121 20.61 3.92 -0.33
N ASP A 122 21.36 4.91 -0.80
CA ASP A 122 22.81 4.96 -0.57
C ASP A 122 23.15 5.24 0.90
N ASN A 123 22.25 5.91 1.62
CA ASN A 123 22.47 6.38 2.99
C ASN A 123 21.68 5.61 4.05
N GLU A 124 20.62 4.89 3.66
CA GLU A 124 19.69 4.28 4.59
C GLU A 124 19.36 2.84 4.19
N LEU A 125 19.22 1.99 5.20
CA LEU A 125 18.75 0.62 5.06
C LEU A 125 17.69 0.36 6.13
N ILE A 126 16.47 0.10 5.70
CA ILE A 126 15.35 -0.31 6.55
C ILE A 126 15.04 -1.77 6.22
N ASN A 127 14.98 -2.60 7.27
CA ASN A 127 14.48 -3.96 7.18
C ASN A 127 13.25 -4.07 8.07
N ALA A 128 12.18 -4.65 7.53
CA ALA A 128 10.98 -4.94 8.27
C ALA A 128 10.49 -6.36 8.05
N THR A 129 9.78 -6.87 9.05
CA THR A 129 9.10 -8.17 9.06
C THR A 129 7.70 -7.98 9.64
N GLU A 130 6.97 -9.06 9.88
CA GLU A 130 5.68 -9.00 10.57
C GLU A 130 5.73 -8.26 11.91
N GLU A 131 6.88 -8.21 12.59
CA GLU A 131 7.00 -7.65 13.94
C GLU A 131 6.94 -6.12 13.95
N ASN A 132 7.46 -5.48 12.90
CA ASN A 132 7.67 -4.02 12.87
C ASN A 132 7.15 -3.35 11.58
N ILE A 133 6.52 -4.08 10.65
CA ILE A 133 6.05 -3.51 9.38
C ILE A 133 5.05 -2.36 9.59
N LEU A 134 4.19 -2.45 10.61
CA LEU A 134 3.17 -1.44 10.90
C LEU A 134 3.76 -0.07 11.26
N ASP A 135 4.95 -0.05 11.87
CA ASP A 135 5.61 1.19 12.29
C ASP A 135 6.07 2.04 11.09
N LEU A 136 6.16 1.43 9.91
CA LEU A 136 6.56 2.09 8.67
C LEU A 136 5.38 2.71 7.92
N PHE A 137 4.17 2.21 8.14
CA PHE A 137 2.99 2.65 7.41
C PHE A 137 2.36 3.88 8.02
N LYS A 138 1.80 4.72 7.16
CA LYS A 138 0.94 5.84 7.54
C LYS A 138 -0.20 6.01 6.57
N THR A 139 -1.27 6.62 7.05
CA THR A 139 -2.41 7.04 6.23
C THR A 139 -2.12 8.43 5.65
N PHE A 140 -2.17 8.54 4.32
CA PHE A 140 -2.11 9.84 3.63
C PHE A 140 -3.52 10.40 3.46
N ASP A 141 -4.45 9.54 3.01
CA ASP A 141 -5.88 9.81 2.97
C ASP A 141 -6.67 8.48 3.06
N ILE A 142 -7.99 8.55 2.91
CA ILE A 142 -8.86 7.37 3.02
C ILE A 142 -8.64 6.33 1.91
N GLN A 143 -8.04 6.72 0.77
CA GLN A 143 -7.74 5.86 -0.37
C GLN A 143 -6.26 5.47 -0.45
N THR A 144 -5.41 6.05 0.39
CA THR A 144 -3.96 5.92 0.25
C THR A 144 -3.28 5.69 1.59
N VAL A 145 -2.70 4.51 1.73
CA VAL A 145 -1.84 4.11 2.86
C VAL A 145 -0.47 3.73 2.31
N GLY A 146 0.60 4.06 3.02
CA GLY A 146 1.92 3.71 2.49
C GLY A 146 3.09 4.02 3.41
N ILE A 147 4.26 3.67 2.90
CA ILE A 147 5.56 3.97 3.48
C ILE A 147 6.16 5.12 2.69
N GLU A 148 6.68 6.14 3.36
CA GLU A 148 7.38 7.26 2.72
C GLU A 148 8.87 7.24 3.08
N ILE A 149 9.74 7.14 2.08
CA ILE A 149 11.19 7.32 2.22
C ILE A 149 11.55 8.75 1.77
N LYS A 150 12.37 9.46 2.56
CA LYS A 150 12.71 10.88 2.39
C LYS A 150 14.20 11.09 2.20
#